data_AF-A0A3N4HVG3-F1
#
_entry.id   AF-A0A3N4HVG3-F1
#
_cell.length_a   1.000
_cell.length_b   1.000
_cell.length_c   1.000
_cell.angle_alpha   90.00
_cell.angle_beta   90.00
_cell.angle_gamma   90.00
#
_symmetry.space_group_name_H-M   'P 1'
#
loop_
_entity.id
_entity.type
_entity.pdbx_description
1 polymer ?
#
loop_
_entity_poly.entity_id
_entity_poly.type
_entity_poly.pdbx_seq_one_letter_code
_entity_poly.pdbx_strand_id
1 'polypeptide(L)'
;MAFRIDKSRTSLLPSALCSSPTGTITIYLRQPTTSSDFESNTNYNSNTNNPYGETSRKRARTSENDEEASRTSPSSTKPSDAPSTPEFDTTTDQDDDEFEADFENMPSFQVHIAALTAQSLYFKSLMSFNGLETSSKRVIFESPTNCSEELNKLAMQTLIDWLYTGSYNLSNYAFATETTRESDQKDTSGKEAKPEHKAVGEEMVFLAILYVLGERLLAEEFKKVVLKDMYEIMRVYQRAVWTPAHAQNSEQKLIVNSVLWEHIQRLIRIVFDGTSEKAIREPAADDIKTDKNLKMPAPSTLWWKSWLGREPMRNMVAGFAASFWVTPEAKEFDVAARLKILEDVPEFQKWLLCYLQIPGKRLSDLPRADFGVPEKDWWLKK
;
A
#
# COMPACT_ATOMS: atom_id res chain seq x y z
N MET A 1 18.89 -6.19 -17.86
CA MET A 1 19.56 -4.89 -18.10
C MET A 1 20.12 -4.40 -16.77
N ALA A 2 21.36 -3.94 -16.72
CA ALA A 2 21.96 -3.44 -15.48
C ALA A 2 21.48 -1.99 -15.21
N PHE A 3 20.85 -1.76 -14.06
CA PHE A 3 20.43 -0.44 -13.62
C PHE A 3 21.64 0.47 -13.41
N ARG A 4 21.74 1.57 -14.16
CA ARG A 4 22.65 2.68 -13.83
C ARG A 4 21.95 3.57 -12.81
N ILE A 5 22.10 3.23 -11.53
CA ILE A 5 21.79 4.17 -10.46
C ILE A 5 22.72 5.38 -10.64
N ASP A 6 22.12 6.56 -10.80
CA ASP A 6 22.87 7.80 -10.96
C ASP A 6 23.64 8.10 -9.66
N LYS A 7 24.92 7.71 -9.62
CA LYS A 7 25.82 7.86 -8.46
C LYS A 7 26.04 9.32 -8.04
N SER A 8 25.55 10.28 -8.83
CA SER A 8 25.69 11.71 -8.55
C SER A 8 24.73 12.24 -7.48
N ARG A 9 23.67 11.51 -7.13
CA ARG A 9 22.81 11.82 -5.97
C ARG A 9 23.30 11.03 -4.75
N THR A 10 24.42 11.46 -4.19
CA THR A 10 24.85 11.01 -2.86
C THR A 10 23.73 11.30 -1.87
N SER A 11 23.22 10.24 -1.25
CA SER A 11 22.38 10.33 -0.06
C SER A 11 23.03 11.33 0.91
N LEU A 12 22.31 12.40 1.26
CA LEU A 12 22.73 13.42 2.21
C LEU A 12 22.72 12.90 3.67
N LEU A 13 22.69 11.57 3.86
CA LEU A 13 22.60 11.00 5.19
C LEU A 13 23.96 11.07 5.91
N PRO A 14 23.95 11.32 7.24
CA PRO A 14 25.15 11.35 8.08
C PRO A 14 25.88 10.01 8.23
N SER A 15 25.55 8.99 7.45
CA SER A 15 26.07 7.62 7.57
C SER A 15 27.61 7.57 7.54
N ALA A 16 28.25 8.52 6.84
CA ALA A 16 29.71 8.62 6.76
C ALA A 16 30.37 9.31 7.98
N LEU A 17 29.60 9.96 8.86
CA LEU A 17 30.12 10.82 9.94
C LEU A 17 30.02 10.20 11.34
N CYS A 18 29.32 9.08 11.51
CA CYS A 18 29.22 8.39 12.80
C CYS A 18 30.23 7.24 12.88
N SER A 19 31.47 7.54 13.28
CA SER A 19 32.53 6.56 13.52
C SER A 19 32.39 5.79 14.85
N SER A 20 31.24 5.89 15.54
CA SER A 20 30.98 5.15 16.77
C SER A 20 30.15 3.88 16.47
N PRO A 21 30.77 2.69 16.38
CA PRO A 21 30.07 1.43 16.09
C PRO A 21 29.12 0.97 17.23
N THR A 22 29.08 1.71 18.33
CA THR A 22 28.17 1.55 19.45
C THR A 22 26.88 2.32 19.20
N GLY A 23 25.93 1.69 18.49
CA GLY A 23 24.56 2.22 18.37
C GLY A 23 23.91 2.09 17.00
N THR A 24 24.57 1.47 16.01
CA THR A 24 23.98 1.16 14.71
C THR A 24 23.53 -0.29 14.62
N ILE A 25 22.53 -0.54 13.80
CA ILE A 25 22.04 -1.86 13.40
C ILE A 25 21.93 -1.93 11.88
N THR A 26 22.22 -3.09 11.30
CA THR A 26 22.07 -3.31 9.86
C THR A 26 20.72 -3.98 9.59
N ILE A 27 19.86 -3.32 8.83
CA ILE A 27 18.59 -3.88 8.36
C ILE A 27 18.83 -4.44 6.96
N TYR A 28 18.60 -5.73 6.79
CA TYR A 28 18.56 -6.38 5.49
C TYR A 28 17.10 -6.49 5.04
N LEU A 29 16.80 -6.04 3.82
CA LEU A 29 15.46 -6.02 3.28
C LEU A 29 15.22 -7.26 2.41
N ARG A 30 14.48 -8.24 2.93
CA ARG A 30 14.11 -9.46 2.22
C ARG A 30 12.84 -9.21 1.41
N GLN A 31 12.81 -9.62 0.13
CA GLN A 31 11.55 -9.64 -0.61
C GLN A 31 10.62 -10.74 -0.06
N PRO A 32 9.29 -10.54 -0.09
CA PRO A 32 8.38 -11.62 0.22
C PRO A 32 8.65 -12.76 -0.75
N THR A 33 8.58 -14.01 -0.27
CA THR A 33 8.59 -15.14 -1.19
C THR A 33 7.34 -15.04 -2.05
N THR A 34 7.49 -14.55 -3.28
CA THR A 34 6.42 -14.59 -4.26
C THR A 34 6.05 -16.04 -4.41
N SER A 35 4.87 -16.43 -3.92
CA SER A 35 4.28 -17.71 -4.33
C SER A 35 4.33 -17.69 -5.85
N SER A 36 5.06 -18.63 -6.47
CA SER A 36 5.40 -18.66 -7.90
C SER A 36 4.19 -18.53 -8.84
N ASP A 37 2.98 -18.58 -8.30
CA ASP A 37 1.71 -18.46 -8.99
C ASP A 37 1.31 -17.00 -9.32
N PHE A 38 2.02 -15.98 -8.82
CA PHE A 38 1.56 -14.59 -8.93
C PHE A 38 2.18 -13.74 -10.06
N GLU A 39 3.35 -14.10 -10.60
CA GLU A 39 4.10 -13.19 -11.50
C GLU A 39 3.81 -13.34 -13.00
N SER A 40 2.98 -14.29 -13.43
CA SER A 40 2.82 -14.58 -14.86
C SER A 40 1.61 -13.94 -15.56
N ASN A 41 0.79 -13.11 -14.88
CA ASN A 41 -0.45 -12.59 -15.47
C ASN A 41 -0.56 -11.06 -15.64
N THR A 42 0.51 -10.30 -15.42
CA THR A 42 0.52 -8.83 -15.62
C THR A 42 1.07 -8.40 -16.98
N ASN A 43 1.23 -9.31 -17.94
CA ASN A 43 1.54 -8.97 -19.33
C ASN A 43 0.28 -8.39 -20.02
N TYR A 44 -0.14 -7.19 -19.59
CA TYR A 44 -1.22 -6.43 -20.21
C TYR A 44 -0.72 -5.88 -21.54
N ASN A 45 -0.87 -6.69 -22.57
CA ASN A 45 -0.69 -6.25 -23.95
C ASN A 45 -1.89 -5.35 -24.30
N SER A 46 -1.79 -4.05 -24.02
CA SER A 46 -2.75 -3.00 -24.35
C SER A 46 -2.71 -2.67 -25.86
N ASN A 47 -2.86 -3.70 -26.69
CA ASN A 47 -2.91 -3.56 -28.14
C ASN A 47 -4.08 -4.37 -28.72
N THR A 48 -5.31 -4.01 -28.37
CA THR A 48 -6.52 -4.50 -29.04
C THR A 48 -7.15 -3.37 -29.85
N ASN A 49 -6.68 -3.26 -31.09
CA ASN A 49 -7.44 -2.61 -32.15
C ASN A 49 -8.66 -3.49 -32.52
N ASN A 50 -9.84 -2.90 -32.35
CA ASN A 50 -11.08 -3.10 -33.09
C ASN A 50 -12.03 -4.28 -32.74
N PRO A 51 -13.35 -4.02 -32.55
CA PRO A 51 -14.37 -5.03 -32.25
C PRO A 51 -15.27 -5.30 -33.47
N TYR A 52 -15.27 -6.53 -34.02
CA TYR A 52 -16.39 -7.06 -34.81
C TYR A 52 -16.29 -8.59 -34.90
N GLY A 53 -17.40 -9.28 -34.59
CA GLY A 53 -17.56 -10.73 -34.78
C GLY A 53 -18.28 -11.39 -33.61
N GLU A 54 -19.60 -11.22 -33.49
CA GLU A 54 -20.61 -12.24 -33.86
C GLU A 54 -21.06 -13.16 -32.72
N THR A 55 -22.22 -12.80 -32.19
CA THR A 55 -23.34 -13.64 -31.69
C THR A 55 -23.21 -15.16 -31.74
N SER A 56 -23.52 -15.86 -30.63
CA SER A 56 -24.73 -16.70 -30.51
C SER A 56 -24.72 -17.74 -29.37
N ARG A 57 -25.90 -17.85 -28.73
CA ARG A 57 -26.55 -19.02 -28.07
C ARG A 57 -26.09 -19.41 -26.66
N LYS A 58 -26.90 -20.05 -25.80
CA LYS A 58 -28.35 -20.14 -25.48
C LYS A 58 -28.45 -21.27 -24.43
N ARG A 59 -29.28 -21.10 -23.38
CA ARG A 59 -29.89 -22.15 -22.51
C ARG A 59 -28.96 -22.88 -21.51
N ALA A 60 -29.41 -23.38 -20.35
CA ALA A 60 -30.69 -23.38 -19.66
C ALA A 60 -30.52 -23.78 -18.18
N ARG A 61 -31.50 -23.35 -17.36
CA ARG A 61 -32.02 -23.89 -16.08
C ARG A 61 -31.72 -25.36 -15.76
N THR A 62 -31.66 -25.69 -14.46
CA THR A 62 -32.55 -26.60 -13.65
C THR A 62 -31.89 -26.71 -12.25
N SER A 63 -32.47 -26.19 -11.15
CA SER A 63 -33.31 -26.88 -10.11
C SER A 63 -32.69 -28.18 -9.57
N GLU A 64 -32.82 -28.64 -8.33
CA GLU A 64 -33.50 -28.32 -7.07
C GLU A 64 -33.05 -29.42 -6.07
N ASN A 65 -33.42 -29.31 -4.79
CA ASN A 65 -33.48 -30.39 -3.78
C ASN A 65 -32.15 -30.87 -3.17
N ASP A 66 -32.06 -31.32 -1.93
CA ASP A 66 -32.95 -31.39 -0.75
C ASP A 66 -32.07 -31.87 0.41
N GLU A 67 -32.49 -31.54 1.64
CA GLU A 67 -32.40 -32.39 2.86
C GLU A 67 -31.02 -32.95 3.32
N GLU A 68 -30.80 -33.32 4.56
CA GLU A 68 -31.28 -33.00 5.89
C GLU A 68 -30.32 -33.80 6.80
N ALA A 69 -30.06 -33.27 8.00
CA ALA A 69 -29.58 -33.94 9.20
C ALA A 69 -28.76 -35.25 9.09
N SER A 70 -27.58 -35.26 9.75
CA SER A 70 -27.45 -36.13 10.93
C SER A 70 -26.27 -35.76 11.84
N ARG A 71 -26.63 -35.64 13.11
CA ARG A 71 -25.77 -35.56 14.28
C ARG A 71 -25.19 -36.94 14.57
N THR A 72 -23.91 -37.02 14.92
CA THR A 72 -23.41 -38.01 15.89
C THR A 72 -22.15 -37.47 16.56
N SER A 73 -22.22 -37.42 17.88
CA SER A 73 -21.16 -36.98 18.80
C SER A 73 -20.25 -38.18 19.20
N PRO A 74 -19.37 -38.07 20.22
CA PRO A 74 -17.96 -38.42 20.08
C PRO A 74 -17.63 -39.77 20.72
N SER A 75 -16.58 -40.44 20.25
CA SER A 75 -16.03 -41.62 20.91
C SER A 75 -14.66 -41.29 21.50
N SER A 76 -14.61 -41.34 22.82
CA SER A 76 -13.41 -41.33 23.64
C SER A 76 -12.68 -42.68 23.54
N THR A 77 -11.39 -42.65 23.23
CA THR A 77 -10.51 -43.80 23.51
C THR A 77 -9.26 -43.34 24.25
N LYS A 78 -8.95 -44.13 25.27
CA LYS A 78 -8.00 -43.99 26.38
C LYS A 78 -6.51 -44.04 25.97
N PRO A 79 -5.61 -43.67 26.91
CA PRO A 79 -4.17 -43.55 26.70
C PRO A 79 -3.45 -44.89 26.85
N SER A 80 -2.36 -45.08 26.11
CA SER A 80 -1.41 -46.18 26.30
C SER A 80 0.01 -45.70 26.01
N ASP A 81 0.79 -45.72 27.10
CA ASP A 81 2.15 -46.24 27.25
C ASP A 81 3.35 -45.72 26.44
N ALA A 82 4.36 -45.34 27.25
CA ALA A 82 5.81 -45.40 27.05
C ALA A 82 6.50 -44.33 26.18
N PRO A 83 7.38 -43.50 26.78
CA PRO A 83 8.29 -42.63 26.04
C PRO A 83 9.55 -43.42 25.64
N SER A 84 9.63 -43.82 24.37
CA SER A 84 10.89 -44.21 23.76
C SER A 84 11.75 -42.97 23.58
N THR A 85 12.89 -42.96 24.27
CA THR A 85 13.93 -41.93 24.16
C THR A 85 14.52 -41.99 22.74
N PRO A 86 14.41 -40.93 21.93
CA PRO A 86 15.11 -40.89 20.65
C PRO A 86 16.60 -40.64 20.93
N GLU A 87 17.45 -41.56 20.47
CA GLU A 87 18.89 -41.34 20.38
C GLU A 87 19.13 -40.17 19.44
N PHE A 88 19.61 -39.06 20.01
CA PHE A 88 19.91 -37.82 19.31
C PHE A 88 21.27 -38.01 18.61
N ASP A 89 21.22 -38.50 17.38
CA ASP A 89 22.38 -38.65 16.52
C ASP A 89 22.93 -37.25 16.19
N THR A 90 24.09 -36.94 16.77
CA THR A 90 24.71 -35.61 16.73
C THR A 90 25.59 -35.53 15.48
N THR A 91 24.96 -35.46 14.31
CA THR A 91 25.62 -35.15 13.04
C THR A 91 25.14 -33.77 12.60
N THR A 92 25.84 -32.73 13.05
CA THR A 92 25.53 -31.34 12.71
C THR A 92 26.87 -30.62 12.67
N ASP A 93 27.31 -30.20 11.48
CA ASP A 93 28.39 -29.21 11.28
C ASP A 93 28.61 -28.82 9.79
N GLN A 94 27.64 -29.04 8.88
CA GLN A 94 27.80 -28.68 7.45
C GLN A 94 26.75 -27.73 6.86
N ASP A 95 25.73 -27.30 7.62
CA ASP A 95 24.65 -26.49 7.07
C ASP A 95 24.78 -24.98 7.37
N ASP A 96 25.79 -24.55 8.14
CA ASP A 96 25.94 -23.15 8.53
C ASP A 96 26.49 -22.24 7.40
N ASP A 97 27.23 -22.80 6.44
CA ASP A 97 27.85 -22.02 5.35
C ASP A 97 26.83 -21.59 4.26
N GLU A 98 25.72 -22.32 4.08
CA GLU A 98 24.72 -21.99 3.05
C GLU A 98 23.87 -20.78 3.44
N PHE A 99 23.65 -20.56 4.74
CA PHE A 99 22.82 -19.46 5.23
C PHE A 99 23.50 -18.08 5.09
N GLU A 100 24.84 -18.00 5.10
CA GLU A 100 25.54 -16.72 4.97
C GLU A 100 25.54 -16.17 3.52
N ALA A 101 25.52 -17.05 2.51
CA ALA A 101 25.55 -16.66 1.10
C ALA A 101 24.32 -15.84 0.67
N ASP A 102 23.16 -16.08 1.30
CA ASP A 102 21.91 -15.38 0.99
C ASP A 102 21.94 -13.88 1.37
N PHE A 103 22.84 -13.46 2.27
CA PHE A 103 22.90 -12.05 2.71
C PHE A 103 23.67 -11.13 1.77
N GLU A 104 24.62 -11.66 0.99
CA GLU A 104 25.55 -10.83 0.21
C GLU A 104 24.82 -10.03 -0.88
N ASN A 105 23.70 -10.55 -1.38
CA ASN A 105 22.91 -9.92 -2.43
C ASN A 105 21.74 -9.07 -1.91
N MET A 106 21.43 -9.13 -0.61
CA MET A 106 20.24 -8.47 -0.07
C MET A 106 20.49 -6.97 0.19
N PRO A 107 19.58 -6.07 -0.22
CA PRO A 107 19.70 -4.64 0.10
C PRO A 107 19.81 -4.42 1.62
N SER A 108 20.89 -3.75 2.04
CA SER A 108 21.16 -3.49 3.45
C SER A 108 21.22 -2.00 3.77
N PHE A 109 20.80 -1.66 4.98
CA PHE A 109 20.72 -0.29 5.48
C PHE A 109 21.30 -0.23 6.89
N GLN A 110 22.35 0.55 7.08
CA GLN A 110 22.92 0.79 8.41
C GLN A 110 22.24 2.01 9.04
N VAL A 111 21.57 1.81 10.17
CA VAL A 111 20.73 2.84 10.82
C VAL A 111 21.02 2.91 12.31
N HIS A 112 20.94 4.11 12.90
CA HIS A 112 21.07 4.29 14.35
C HIS A 112 19.83 3.73 15.07
N ILE A 113 20.08 2.87 16.06
CA ILE A 113 19.03 2.26 16.91
C ILE A 113 18.19 3.35 17.58
N ALA A 114 18.81 4.45 18.02
CA ALA A 114 18.11 5.57 18.63
C ALA A 114 17.08 6.21 17.68
N ALA A 115 17.39 6.37 16.39
CA ALA A 115 16.47 6.93 15.40
C ALA A 115 15.30 5.98 15.14
N LEU A 116 15.57 4.68 14.96
CA LEU A 116 14.54 3.65 14.77
C LEU A 116 13.59 3.57 15.96
N THR A 117 14.11 3.40 17.16
CA THR A 117 13.31 3.18 18.38
C THR A 117 12.55 4.43 18.84
N ALA A 118 13.00 5.63 18.46
CA ALA A 118 12.28 6.87 18.72
C ALA A 118 10.96 6.96 17.93
N GLN A 119 10.90 6.38 16.73
CA GLN A 119 9.80 6.59 15.79
C GLN A 119 9.01 5.31 15.43
N SER A 120 9.57 4.13 15.68
CA SER A 120 8.95 2.84 15.38
C SER A 120 8.75 2.02 16.66
N LEU A 121 7.49 1.75 17.00
CA LEU A 121 7.17 0.87 18.13
C LEU A 121 7.59 -0.58 17.88
N TYR A 122 7.63 -1.01 16.62
CA TYR A 122 8.18 -2.32 16.23
C TYR A 122 9.63 -2.44 16.66
N PHE A 123 10.50 -1.52 16.22
CA PHE A 123 11.92 -1.56 16.57
C PHE A 123 12.15 -1.31 18.06
N LYS A 124 11.36 -0.42 18.69
CA LYS A 124 11.42 -0.21 20.15
C LYS A 124 11.15 -1.50 20.91
N SER A 125 10.15 -2.27 20.49
CA SER A 125 9.83 -3.56 21.10
C SER A 125 10.94 -4.57 20.81
N LEU A 126 11.37 -4.71 19.55
CA LEU A 126 12.42 -5.64 19.14
C LEU A 126 13.71 -5.45 19.95
N MET A 127 14.17 -4.19 20.10
CA MET A 127 15.40 -3.87 20.85
C MET A 127 15.25 -4.08 22.37
N SER A 128 14.03 -4.17 22.90
CA SER A 128 13.82 -4.38 24.34
C SER A 128 14.04 -5.84 24.79
N PHE A 129 13.99 -6.79 23.86
CA PHE A 129 14.11 -8.22 24.16
C PHE A 129 15.57 -8.71 24.24
N ASN A 130 16.56 -7.87 23.92
CA ASN A 130 17.98 -8.25 23.85
C ASN A 130 18.21 -9.57 23.08
N GLY A 131 17.46 -9.78 22.00
CA GLY A 131 17.49 -11.00 21.18
C GLY A 131 18.72 -11.10 20.28
N LEU A 132 18.71 -12.11 19.41
CA LEU A 132 19.78 -12.37 18.44
C LEU A 132 20.04 -11.15 17.53
N GLU A 133 19.01 -10.38 17.22
CA GLU A 133 19.10 -9.17 16.41
C GLU A 133 19.95 -8.09 17.08
N THR A 134 19.89 -8.02 18.41
CA THR A 134 20.67 -7.06 19.20
C THR A 134 22.12 -7.50 19.33
N SER A 135 22.35 -8.80 19.57
CA SER A 135 23.72 -9.34 19.71
C SER A 135 24.47 -9.35 18.37
N SER A 136 23.80 -9.74 17.28
CA SER A 136 24.36 -9.73 15.93
C SER A 136 24.34 -8.35 15.25
N LYS A 137 23.67 -7.36 15.86
CA LYS A 137 23.42 -6.02 15.27
C LYS A 137 22.83 -6.11 13.87
N ARG A 138 21.94 -7.09 13.65
CA ARG A 138 21.32 -7.38 12.35
C ARG A 138 19.82 -7.61 12.49
N VAL A 139 19.04 -7.04 11.59
CA VAL A 139 17.60 -7.36 11.44
C VAL A 139 17.34 -7.79 10.01
N ILE A 140 16.68 -8.91 9.83
CA ILE A 140 16.12 -9.32 8.54
C ILE A 140 14.68 -8.85 8.54
N PHE A 141 14.39 -7.84 7.72
CA PHE A 141 13.07 -7.27 7.59
C PHE A 141 12.48 -7.71 6.26
N GLU A 142 11.38 -8.46 6.32
CA GLU A 142 10.63 -8.82 5.13
C GLU A 142 9.81 -7.62 4.66
N SER A 143 9.96 -7.26 3.38
CA SER A 143 9.21 -6.17 2.76
C SER A 143 7.71 -6.43 2.88
N PRO A 144 6.90 -5.40 3.15
CA PRO A 144 5.48 -5.60 3.43
C PRO A 144 4.62 -5.62 2.17
N THR A 145 5.23 -5.45 0.99
CA THR A 145 4.53 -5.46 -0.30
C THR A 145 5.25 -6.35 -1.31
N ASN A 146 4.48 -7.00 -2.18
CA ASN A 146 4.99 -7.79 -3.30
C ASN A 146 5.33 -6.91 -4.52
N CYS A 147 5.71 -5.64 -4.30
CA CYS A 147 6.21 -4.77 -5.37
C CYS A 147 7.65 -5.17 -5.75
N SER A 148 8.17 -4.59 -6.84
CA SER A 148 9.55 -4.82 -7.25
C SER A 148 10.55 -4.47 -6.14
N GLU A 149 11.68 -5.15 -6.15
CA GLU A 149 12.75 -4.99 -5.16
C GLU A 149 13.21 -3.54 -5.07
N GLU A 150 13.37 -2.87 -6.21
CA GLU A 150 13.81 -1.48 -6.31
C GLU A 150 12.83 -0.53 -5.62
N LEU A 151 11.53 -0.73 -5.79
CA LEU A 151 10.50 0.11 -5.15
C LEU A 151 10.49 -0.10 -3.64
N ASN A 152 10.58 -1.34 -3.19
CA ASN A 152 10.65 -1.66 -1.77
C ASN A 152 11.94 -1.10 -1.13
N LYS A 153 13.07 -1.16 -1.84
CA LYS A 153 14.33 -0.54 -1.42
C LYS A 153 14.20 0.98 -1.31
N LEU A 154 13.59 1.65 -2.31
CA LEU A 154 13.34 3.09 -2.28
C LEU A 154 12.38 3.48 -1.14
N ALA A 155 11.37 2.65 -0.86
CA ALA A 155 10.44 2.88 0.24
C ALA A 155 11.16 2.82 1.60
N MET A 156 12.02 1.82 1.80
CA MET A 156 12.85 1.72 3.00
C MET A 156 13.81 2.91 3.11
N GLN A 157 14.45 3.32 2.01
CA GLN A 157 15.31 4.50 1.98
C GLN A 157 14.54 5.78 2.37
N THR A 158 13.32 5.95 1.85
CA THR A 158 12.46 7.10 2.15
C THR A 158 12.09 7.16 3.63
N LEU A 159 11.75 6.01 4.22
CA LEU A 159 11.52 5.93 5.66
C LEU A 159 12.76 6.33 6.44
N ILE A 160 13.94 5.84 6.07
CA ILE A 160 15.20 6.16 6.76
C ILE A 160 15.49 7.66 6.69
N ASP A 161 15.35 8.28 5.52
CA ASP A 161 15.48 9.73 5.37
C ASP A 161 14.52 10.48 6.30
N TRP A 162 13.28 10.01 6.41
CA TRP A 162 12.30 10.56 7.33
C TRP A 162 12.67 10.35 8.80
N LEU A 163 13.21 9.20 9.20
CA LEU A 163 13.63 8.92 10.57
C LEU A 163 14.69 9.92 11.05
N TYR A 164 15.59 10.35 10.16
CA TYR A 164 16.65 11.29 10.51
C TYR A 164 16.23 12.76 10.42
N THR A 165 15.36 13.11 9.47
CA THR A 165 15.04 14.52 9.18
C THR A 165 13.65 14.94 9.62
N GLY A 166 12.78 13.99 9.99
CA GLY A 166 11.36 14.21 10.28
C GLY A 166 10.51 14.53 9.04
N SER A 167 11.09 14.47 7.83
CA SER A 167 10.41 14.78 6.56
C SER A 167 10.98 13.96 5.40
N TYR A 168 10.29 13.92 4.27
CA TYR A 168 10.85 13.40 3.02
C TYR A 168 10.33 14.23 1.85
N ASN A 169 10.99 14.12 0.70
CA ASN A 169 10.54 14.74 -0.53
C ASN A 169 10.47 13.69 -1.64
N LEU A 170 9.26 13.41 -2.13
CA LEU A 170 9.01 12.41 -3.17
C LEU A 170 9.85 12.64 -4.44
N SER A 171 10.13 13.91 -4.80
CA SER A 171 10.93 14.21 -6.00
C SER A 171 12.39 13.74 -5.93
N ASN A 172 12.86 13.35 -4.74
CA ASN A 172 14.21 12.84 -4.57
C ASN A 172 14.33 11.35 -4.94
N TYR A 173 13.20 10.64 -5.04
CA TYR A 173 13.17 9.20 -5.29
C TYR A 173 12.69 8.92 -6.71
N ALA A 174 13.50 8.19 -7.48
CA ALA A 174 13.17 7.80 -8.84
C ALA A 174 12.39 6.47 -8.85
N PHE A 175 11.13 6.51 -8.39
CA PHE A 175 10.24 5.34 -8.36
C PHE A 175 9.42 5.14 -9.64
N ALA A 176 9.76 5.82 -10.73
CA ALA A 176 9.10 5.59 -12.02
C ALA A 176 9.23 4.12 -12.43
N THR A 177 8.11 3.46 -12.72
CA THR A 177 8.09 2.08 -13.19
C THR A 177 8.71 1.97 -14.57
N GLU A 178 9.20 0.77 -14.90
CA GLU A 178 9.79 0.44 -16.20
C GLU A 178 8.88 0.80 -17.39
N THR A 179 7.56 0.76 -17.18
CA THR A 179 6.54 1.15 -18.16
C THR A 179 6.74 2.57 -18.69
N THR A 180 7.25 3.50 -17.86
CA THR A 180 7.52 4.88 -18.29
C THR A 180 8.84 5.00 -19.08
N ARG A 181 9.80 4.10 -18.83
CA ARG A 181 11.13 4.16 -19.45
C ARG A 181 11.13 3.67 -20.89
N GLU A 182 10.25 2.71 -21.22
CA GLU A 182 10.16 2.18 -22.58
C GLU A 182 9.54 3.19 -23.56
N SER A 183 8.64 4.08 -23.10
CA SER A 183 8.09 5.14 -23.95
C SER A 183 9.11 6.23 -24.27
N ASP A 184 9.98 6.57 -23.33
CA ASP A 184 10.97 7.66 -23.50
C ASP A 184 12.16 7.27 -24.39
N GLN A 185 12.42 5.97 -24.58
CA GLN A 185 13.59 5.50 -25.33
C GLN A 185 13.47 5.67 -26.86
N LYS A 186 12.30 6.02 -27.39
CA LYS A 186 12.07 6.17 -28.85
C LYS A 186 12.36 7.56 -29.41
N ASP A 187 12.43 8.60 -28.59
CA ASP A 187 12.69 9.97 -29.08
C ASP A 187 14.18 10.33 -29.03
N THR A 188 14.94 9.85 -30.00
CA THR A 188 16.37 10.16 -30.22
C THR A 188 16.63 11.59 -30.72
N SER A 189 15.61 12.46 -30.78
CA SER A 189 15.83 13.86 -31.16
C SER A 189 16.41 14.60 -29.95
N GLY A 190 17.71 14.91 -29.98
CA GLY A 190 18.49 15.52 -28.88
C GLY A 190 18.07 16.92 -28.43
N LYS A 191 16.78 17.13 -28.17
CA LYS A 191 16.25 18.29 -27.45
C LYS A 191 16.29 17.97 -25.95
N GLU A 192 16.89 18.87 -25.19
CA GLU A 192 16.89 18.83 -23.72
C GLU A 192 15.49 18.49 -23.21
N ALA A 193 15.36 17.34 -22.56
CA ALA A 193 14.11 16.85 -22.02
C ALA A 193 13.60 17.90 -21.04
N LYS A 194 12.42 18.47 -21.35
CA LYS A 194 11.71 19.31 -20.38
C LYS A 194 11.52 18.51 -19.09
N PRO A 195 11.55 19.18 -17.93
CA PRO A 195 11.47 18.50 -16.63
C PRO A 195 10.31 17.50 -16.63
N GLU A 196 10.67 16.25 -16.32
CA GLU A 196 9.77 15.08 -16.25
C GLU A 196 8.47 15.49 -15.57
N HIS A 197 7.37 15.38 -16.30
CA HIS A 197 6.05 15.60 -15.73
C HIS A 197 5.83 14.57 -14.62
N LYS A 198 5.37 15.04 -13.46
CA LYS A 198 5.10 14.18 -12.30
C LYS A 198 4.09 13.11 -12.69
N ALA A 199 4.51 11.86 -12.65
CA ALA A 199 3.65 10.70 -12.86
C ALA A 199 2.76 10.50 -11.62
N VAL A 200 1.67 11.25 -11.52
CA VAL A 200 0.81 11.30 -10.31
C VAL A 200 0.33 9.91 -9.89
N GLY A 201 0.04 9.03 -10.86
CA GLY A 201 -0.38 7.65 -10.56
C GLY A 201 0.72 6.83 -9.90
N GLU A 202 1.97 7.01 -10.30
CA GLU A 202 3.12 6.37 -9.66
C GLU A 202 3.36 6.94 -8.26
N GLU A 203 3.18 8.24 -8.06
CA GLU A 203 3.28 8.86 -6.73
C GLU A 203 2.24 8.26 -5.77
N MET A 204 1.01 8.03 -6.24
CA MET A 204 -0.04 7.35 -5.46
C MET A 204 0.37 5.93 -5.08
N VAL A 205 0.85 5.13 -6.04
CA VAL A 205 1.30 3.76 -5.77
C VAL A 205 2.44 3.75 -4.76
N PHE A 206 3.44 4.63 -4.92
CA PHE A 206 4.57 4.70 -4.01
C PHE A 206 4.16 5.12 -2.59
N LEU A 207 3.26 6.12 -2.45
CA LEU A 207 2.71 6.50 -1.16
C LEU A 207 1.92 5.36 -0.48
N ALA A 208 1.26 4.49 -1.24
CA ALA A 208 0.62 3.30 -0.70
C ALA A 208 1.64 2.33 -0.08
N ILE A 209 2.77 2.10 -0.76
CA ILE A 209 3.88 1.27 -0.26
C ILE A 209 4.44 1.87 1.03
N LEU A 210 4.71 3.18 1.05
CA LEU A 210 5.19 3.89 2.24
C LEU A 210 4.20 3.76 3.41
N TYR A 211 2.90 3.87 3.15
CA TYR A 211 1.88 3.76 4.18
C TYR A 211 1.85 2.36 4.80
N VAL A 212 1.87 1.32 3.96
CA VAL A 212 1.91 -0.09 4.39
C VAL A 212 3.19 -0.39 5.18
N LEU A 213 4.33 0.14 4.73
CA LEU A 213 5.60 0.06 5.47
C LEU A 213 5.50 0.72 6.85
N GLY A 214 4.90 1.91 6.93
CA GLY A 214 4.62 2.58 8.19
C GLY A 214 3.72 1.77 9.12
N GLU A 215 2.70 1.09 8.59
CA GLU A 215 1.80 0.21 9.37
C GLU A 215 2.56 -0.99 9.94
N ARG A 216 3.36 -1.69 9.13
CA ARG A 216 4.12 -2.87 9.61
C ARG A 216 5.18 -2.51 10.64
N LEU A 217 5.79 -1.35 10.51
CA LEU A 217 6.77 -0.84 11.46
C LEU A 217 6.16 -0.11 12.66
N LEU A 218 4.83 -0.01 12.73
CA LEU A 218 4.11 0.72 13.79
C LEU A 218 4.66 2.15 13.95
N ALA A 219 4.91 2.83 12.82
CA ALA A 219 5.46 4.18 12.74
C ALA A 219 4.32 5.19 12.48
N GLU A 220 3.54 5.49 13.52
CA GLU A 220 2.29 6.27 13.39
C GLU A 220 2.49 7.70 12.88
N GLU A 221 3.55 8.40 13.30
CA GLU A 221 3.81 9.75 12.81
C GLU A 221 4.20 9.76 11.32
N PHE A 222 4.96 8.76 10.87
CA PHE A 222 5.29 8.58 9.46
C PHE A 222 4.02 8.35 8.63
N LYS A 223 3.15 7.42 9.07
CA LYS A 223 1.85 7.16 8.41
C LYS A 223 1.00 8.42 8.27
N LYS A 224 0.94 9.26 9.31
CA LYS A 224 0.19 10.53 9.27
C LYS A 224 0.75 11.50 8.22
N VAL A 225 2.06 11.53 8.03
CA VAL A 225 2.70 12.33 6.97
C VAL A 225 2.35 11.78 5.59
N VAL A 226 2.47 10.45 5.41
CA VAL A 226 2.12 9.78 4.15
C VAL A 226 0.64 9.96 3.78
N LEU A 227 -0.28 9.85 4.74
CA LEU A 227 -1.71 10.10 4.54
C LEU A 227 -2.00 11.51 4.04
N LYS A 228 -1.30 12.51 4.58
CA LYS A 228 -1.45 13.91 4.17
C LYS A 228 -1.03 14.10 2.71
N ASP A 229 0.11 13.53 2.33
CA ASP A 229 0.62 13.61 0.96
C ASP A 229 -0.30 12.87 -0.02
N MET A 230 -0.79 11.67 0.35
CA MET A 230 -1.75 10.91 -0.45
C MET A 230 -3.04 11.71 -0.67
N TYR A 231 -3.61 12.28 0.40
CA TYR A 231 -4.83 13.07 0.31
C TYR A 231 -4.64 14.27 -0.64
N GLU A 232 -3.50 14.95 -0.55
CA GLU A 232 -3.21 16.10 -1.39
C GLU A 232 -3.10 15.70 -2.88
N ILE A 233 -2.35 14.64 -3.18
CA ILE A 233 -2.19 14.12 -4.55
C ILE A 233 -3.54 13.70 -5.14
N MET A 234 -4.35 12.95 -4.38
CA MET A 234 -5.69 12.54 -4.80
C MET A 234 -6.61 13.73 -5.04
N ARG A 235 -6.55 14.76 -4.18
CA ARG A 235 -7.32 15.99 -4.31
C ARG A 235 -6.92 16.78 -5.55
N VAL A 236 -5.61 16.91 -5.82
CA VAL A 236 -5.09 17.59 -7.02
C VAL A 236 -5.56 16.87 -8.28
N TYR A 237 -5.44 15.54 -8.31
CA TYR A 237 -5.92 14.73 -9.43
C TYR A 237 -7.43 14.88 -9.65
N GLN A 238 -8.25 14.75 -8.61
CA GLN A 238 -9.69 14.97 -8.72
C GLN A 238 -10.00 16.36 -9.27
N ARG A 239 -9.37 17.42 -8.75
CA ARG A 239 -9.59 18.77 -9.26
C ARG A 239 -9.30 18.87 -10.77
N ALA A 240 -8.25 18.22 -11.24
CA ALA A 240 -7.91 18.18 -12.66
C ALA A 240 -8.97 17.43 -13.48
N VAL A 241 -9.35 16.21 -13.07
CA VAL A 241 -10.36 15.38 -13.76
C VAL A 241 -11.73 16.09 -13.84
N TRP A 242 -12.15 16.75 -12.76
CA TRP A 242 -13.44 17.41 -12.68
C TRP A 242 -13.46 18.80 -13.32
N THR A 243 -12.31 19.31 -13.77
CA THR A 243 -12.27 20.52 -14.60
C THR A 243 -12.74 20.16 -16.01
N PRO A 244 -13.73 20.88 -16.59
CA PRO A 244 -14.21 20.59 -17.94
C PRO A 244 -13.06 20.52 -18.94
N ALA A 245 -13.07 19.54 -19.86
CA ALA A 245 -11.94 19.27 -20.75
C ALA A 245 -11.48 20.50 -21.58
N HIS A 246 -12.41 21.38 -21.96
CA HIS A 246 -12.13 22.63 -22.69
C HIS A 246 -11.48 23.71 -21.81
N ALA A 247 -11.64 23.63 -20.48
CA ALA A 247 -11.07 24.54 -19.50
C ALA A 247 -9.78 23.99 -18.87
N GLN A 248 -9.39 22.75 -19.17
CA GLN A 248 -8.16 22.16 -18.65
C GLN A 248 -6.93 22.80 -19.29
N ASN A 249 -6.02 23.29 -18.45
CA ASN A 249 -4.69 23.73 -18.89
C ASN A 249 -3.80 22.51 -19.23
N SER A 250 -2.60 22.75 -19.78
CA SER A 250 -1.67 21.68 -20.17
C SER A 250 -1.24 20.81 -18.99
N GLU A 251 -1.02 21.41 -17.83
CA GLU A 251 -0.62 20.71 -16.60
C GLU A 251 -1.72 19.77 -16.09
N GLN A 252 -2.97 20.22 -16.09
CA GLN A 252 -4.12 19.42 -15.69
C GLN A 252 -4.31 18.22 -16.62
N LYS A 253 -4.14 18.41 -17.93
CA LYS A 253 -4.21 17.30 -18.89
C LYS A 253 -3.13 16.25 -18.62
N LEU A 254 -1.92 16.69 -18.28
CA LEU A 254 -0.83 15.79 -17.92
C LEU A 254 -1.11 15.03 -16.64
N ILE A 255 -1.63 15.71 -15.60
CA ILE A 255 -2.06 15.07 -14.35
C ILE A 255 -3.12 14.00 -14.63
N VAL A 256 -4.15 14.34 -15.41
CA VAL A 256 -5.23 13.41 -15.77
C VAL A 256 -4.68 12.20 -16.53
N ASN A 257 -3.82 12.42 -17.52
CA ASN A 257 -3.27 11.35 -18.34
C ASN A 257 -2.22 10.48 -17.61
N SER A 258 -1.65 10.97 -16.50
CA SER A 258 -0.64 10.25 -15.72
C SER A 258 -1.21 9.20 -14.76
N VAL A 259 -2.54 9.15 -14.58
CA VAL A 259 -3.20 8.17 -13.71
C VAL A 259 -3.98 7.19 -14.57
N LEU A 260 -3.46 5.97 -14.67
CA LEU A 260 -4.08 4.85 -15.36
C LEU A 260 -4.91 4.01 -14.39
N TRP A 261 -5.84 3.22 -14.92
CA TRP A 261 -6.60 2.26 -14.12
C TRP A 261 -5.70 1.23 -13.43
N GLU A 262 -4.58 0.86 -14.06
CA GLU A 262 -3.57 -0.02 -13.47
C GLU A 262 -2.96 0.56 -12.18
N HIS A 263 -2.72 1.88 -12.14
CA HIS A 263 -2.26 2.56 -10.93
C HIS A 263 -3.31 2.49 -9.82
N ILE A 264 -4.59 2.69 -10.16
CA ILE A 264 -5.71 2.62 -9.20
C ILE A 264 -5.86 1.20 -8.65
N GLN A 265 -5.82 0.19 -9.52
CA GLN A 265 -5.89 -1.22 -9.13
C GLN A 265 -4.72 -1.59 -8.21
N ARG A 266 -3.50 -1.22 -8.58
CA ARG A 266 -2.29 -1.49 -7.78
C ARG A 266 -2.34 -0.78 -6.43
N LEU A 267 -2.76 0.48 -6.39
CA LEU A 267 -2.99 1.24 -5.17
C LEU A 267 -3.97 0.52 -4.24
N ILE A 268 -5.15 0.14 -4.75
CA ILE A 268 -6.18 -0.57 -3.98
C ILE A 268 -5.60 -1.86 -3.42
N ARG A 269 -4.96 -2.67 -4.26
CA ARG A 269 -4.38 -3.94 -3.86
C ARG A 269 -3.33 -3.77 -2.76
N ILE A 270 -2.36 -2.86 -2.93
CA ILE A 270 -1.32 -2.59 -1.93
C ILE A 270 -1.95 -2.22 -0.59
N VAL A 271 -2.92 -1.31 -0.59
CA VAL A 271 -3.55 -0.82 0.65
C VAL A 271 -4.37 -1.93 1.32
N PHE A 272 -5.19 -2.65 0.56
CA PHE A 272 -6.08 -3.66 1.14
C PHE A 272 -5.33 -4.93 1.56
N ASP A 273 -4.37 -5.41 0.76
CA ASP A 273 -3.53 -6.56 1.14
C ASP A 273 -2.55 -6.21 2.28
N GLY A 274 -2.05 -4.96 2.28
CA GLY A 274 -0.99 -4.50 3.18
C GLY A 274 -1.45 -4.04 4.56
N THR A 275 -2.74 -3.74 4.73
CA THR A 275 -3.31 -3.22 5.99
C THR A 275 -4.41 -4.13 6.52
N SER A 276 -4.62 -4.17 7.83
CA SER A 276 -5.67 -4.98 8.44
C SER A 276 -7.00 -4.24 8.53
N GLU A 277 -8.11 -4.95 8.33
CA GLU A 277 -9.42 -4.43 8.70
C GLU A 277 -9.47 -4.29 10.24
N LYS A 278 -9.36 -3.05 10.71
CA LYS A 278 -9.63 -2.73 12.11
C LYS A 278 -11.14 -2.69 12.28
N ALA A 279 -11.71 -3.84 12.64
CA ALA A 279 -13.13 -3.97 12.97
C ALA A 279 -13.54 -2.83 13.92
N ILE A 280 -14.68 -2.22 13.63
CA ILE A 280 -15.27 -1.26 14.54
C ILE A 280 -15.66 -2.07 15.77
N ARG A 281 -14.84 -2.01 16.84
CA ARG A 281 -15.35 -2.35 18.15
C ARG A 281 -16.58 -1.48 18.34
N GLU A 282 -17.73 -2.13 18.56
CA GLU A 282 -18.95 -1.45 18.99
C GLU A 282 -18.52 -0.43 20.06
N PRO A 283 -18.90 0.85 19.90
CA PRO A 283 -18.51 1.85 20.87
C PRO A 283 -18.92 1.30 22.23
N ALA A 284 -17.95 1.14 23.13
CA ALA A 284 -18.27 0.78 24.50
C ALA A 284 -19.34 1.78 24.96
N ALA A 285 -20.42 1.30 25.56
CA ALA A 285 -21.61 2.11 25.86
C ALA A 285 -21.29 3.41 26.64
N ASP A 286 -20.11 3.47 27.25
CA ASP A 286 -19.58 4.59 28.03
C ASP A 286 -19.00 5.77 27.22
N ASP A 287 -18.68 5.61 25.93
CA ASP A 287 -18.10 6.69 25.10
C ASP A 287 -19.14 7.58 24.40
N ILE A 288 -20.44 7.22 24.49
CA ILE A 288 -21.53 8.10 24.04
C ILE A 288 -21.84 9.09 25.17
N LYS A 289 -20.87 9.95 25.52
CA LYS A 289 -21.18 11.21 26.17
C LYS A 289 -21.91 12.06 25.15
N THR A 290 -23.22 11.93 25.16
CA THR A 290 -24.15 12.77 24.42
C THR A 290 -23.93 14.20 24.89
N ASP A 291 -23.11 14.94 24.15
CA ASP A 291 -23.01 16.37 24.29
C ASP A 291 -24.36 16.95 23.86
N LYS A 292 -25.24 17.18 24.85
CA LYS A 292 -26.65 17.58 24.65
C LYS A 292 -26.79 18.92 23.92
N ASN A 293 -25.68 19.61 23.66
CA ASN A 293 -25.64 20.89 22.95
C ASN A 293 -25.19 20.79 21.49
N LEU A 294 -24.74 19.62 21.01
CA LEU A 294 -24.54 19.40 19.59
C LEU A 294 -25.90 19.07 18.96
N LYS A 295 -26.48 20.04 18.24
CA LYS A 295 -27.56 19.78 17.27
C LYS A 295 -27.21 18.50 16.53
N MET A 296 -28.06 17.47 16.67
CA MET A 296 -27.88 16.20 15.98
C MET A 296 -27.51 16.52 14.52
N PRO A 297 -26.32 16.09 14.03
CA PRO A 297 -26.05 16.17 12.61
C PRO A 297 -27.18 15.41 11.92
N ALA A 298 -27.64 15.93 10.77
CA ALA A 298 -28.74 15.35 10.03
C ALA A 298 -28.57 13.81 10.00
N PRO A 299 -29.62 13.01 10.30
CA PRO A 299 -29.54 11.55 10.43
C PRO A 299 -28.85 10.81 9.27
N SER A 300 -28.71 11.48 8.12
CA SER A 300 -28.06 10.98 6.92
C SER A 300 -26.53 10.95 6.94
N THR A 301 -25.82 11.68 7.84
CA THR A 301 -24.35 11.85 7.69
C THR A 301 -23.47 10.92 8.53
N LEU A 302 -24.03 10.06 9.38
CA LEU A 302 -23.25 9.23 10.32
C LEU A 302 -23.38 7.72 10.11
N TRP A 303 -24.42 7.24 9.44
CA TRP A 303 -24.65 5.79 9.33
C TRP A 303 -23.58 5.07 8.50
N TRP A 304 -22.99 5.73 7.49
CA TRP A 304 -21.90 5.12 6.72
C TRP A 304 -20.64 4.90 7.58
N LYS A 305 -20.44 5.69 8.64
CA LYS A 305 -19.25 5.56 9.51
C LYS A 305 -19.24 4.26 10.30
N SER A 306 -20.39 3.64 10.55
CA SER A 306 -20.43 2.31 11.18
C SER A 306 -20.15 1.17 10.19
N TRP A 307 -20.10 1.46 8.89
CA TRP A 307 -19.81 0.50 7.84
C TRP A 307 -18.36 0.64 7.35
N LEU A 308 -17.83 1.87 7.42
CA LEU A 308 -16.44 2.18 7.15
C LEU A 308 -15.57 1.76 8.35
N GLY A 309 -14.56 0.93 8.10
CA GLY A 309 -13.58 0.55 9.12
C GLY A 309 -12.78 1.75 9.65
N ARG A 310 -11.91 1.48 10.65
CA ARG A 310 -11.05 2.51 11.26
C ARG A 310 -9.73 2.76 10.50
N GLU A 311 -9.55 2.14 9.35
CA GLU A 311 -8.30 2.21 8.58
C GLU A 311 -8.36 3.44 7.63
N PRO A 312 -7.59 4.51 7.88
CA PRO A 312 -7.74 5.77 7.18
C PRO A 312 -7.39 5.72 5.68
N MET A 313 -6.40 4.91 5.28
CA MET A 313 -5.96 4.84 3.89
C MET A 313 -6.97 4.08 3.02
N ARG A 314 -7.52 2.96 3.49
CA ARG A 314 -8.63 2.21 2.87
C ARG A 314 -9.84 3.11 2.69
N ASN A 315 -10.18 3.90 3.71
CA ASN A 315 -11.25 4.90 3.63
C ASN A 315 -10.97 5.95 2.55
N MET A 316 -9.75 6.48 2.49
CA MET A 316 -9.34 7.48 1.50
C MET A 316 -9.37 6.93 0.08
N VAL A 317 -8.79 5.76 -0.15
CA VAL A 317 -8.77 5.06 -1.45
C VAL A 317 -10.18 4.75 -1.93
N ALA A 318 -11.05 4.25 -1.06
CA ALA A 318 -12.44 3.97 -1.41
C ALA A 318 -13.24 5.24 -1.73
N GLY A 319 -13.10 6.29 -0.93
CA GLY A 319 -13.73 7.59 -1.20
C GLY A 319 -13.22 8.22 -2.50
N PHE A 320 -11.92 8.08 -2.78
CA PHE A 320 -11.30 8.51 -4.04
C PHE A 320 -11.88 7.75 -5.23
N ALA A 321 -11.88 6.41 -5.18
CA ALA A 321 -12.37 5.57 -6.26
C ALA A 321 -13.88 5.75 -6.52
N ALA A 322 -14.69 5.91 -5.46
CA ALA A 322 -16.13 6.16 -5.57
C ALA A 322 -16.43 7.39 -6.43
N SER A 323 -15.59 8.43 -6.36
CA SER A 323 -15.77 9.66 -7.16
C SER A 323 -15.69 9.42 -8.68
N PHE A 324 -14.95 8.40 -9.12
CA PHE A 324 -14.82 8.06 -10.55
C PHE A 324 -15.80 6.97 -10.97
N TRP A 325 -16.35 6.22 -10.02
CA TRP A 325 -17.26 5.12 -10.31
C TRP A 325 -18.59 5.57 -10.93
N VAL A 326 -19.02 6.80 -10.63
CA VAL A 326 -20.33 7.35 -11.03
C VAL A 326 -20.24 8.19 -12.32
N THR A 327 -19.13 8.15 -13.06
CA THR A 327 -19.00 8.91 -14.31
C THR A 327 -19.98 8.37 -15.37
N PRO A 328 -20.94 9.18 -15.86
CA PRO A 328 -22.00 8.71 -16.77
C PRO A 328 -21.49 8.35 -18.18
N GLU A 329 -20.28 8.76 -18.55
CA GLU A 329 -19.66 8.55 -19.87
C GLU A 329 -18.53 7.52 -19.85
N ALA A 330 -18.58 6.54 -18.94
CA ALA A 330 -17.55 5.49 -18.86
C ALA A 330 -17.51 4.67 -20.16
N LYS A 331 -16.32 4.51 -20.74
CA LYS A 331 -16.11 3.63 -21.90
C LYS A 331 -16.14 2.18 -21.46
N GLU A 332 -16.35 1.25 -22.40
CA GLU A 332 -16.34 -0.20 -22.11
C GLU A 332 -15.04 -0.65 -21.41
N PHE A 333 -13.91 -0.10 -21.83
CA PHE A 333 -12.61 -0.33 -21.18
C PHE A 333 -12.60 0.10 -19.70
N ASP A 334 -13.21 1.24 -19.37
CA ASP A 334 -13.29 1.72 -17.98
C ASP A 334 -14.17 0.78 -17.13
N VAL A 335 -15.26 0.28 -17.71
CA VAL A 335 -16.16 -0.67 -17.04
C VAL A 335 -15.43 -2.00 -16.79
N ALA A 336 -14.71 -2.52 -17.78
CA ALA A 336 -13.93 -3.75 -17.64
C ALA A 336 -12.84 -3.59 -16.55
N ALA A 337 -12.12 -2.48 -16.53
CA ALA A 337 -11.11 -2.20 -15.50
C ALA A 337 -11.73 -2.14 -14.09
N ARG A 338 -12.90 -1.50 -13.94
CA ARG A 338 -13.63 -1.45 -12.66
C ARG A 338 -14.07 -2.82 -12.17
N LEU A 339 -14.63 -3.65 -13.07
CA LEU A 339 -15.05 -5.01 -12.73
C LEU A 339 -13.86 -5.84 -12.27
N LYS A 340 -12.75 -5.76 -13.01
CA LYS A 340 -11.51 -6.43 -12.66
C LYS A 340 -10.99 -6.05 -11.28
N ILE A 341 -11.02 -4.77 -10.91
CA ILE A 341 -10.64 -4.32 -9.56
C ILE A 341 -11.49 -5.01 -8.47
N LEU A 342 -12.80 -5.16 -8.71
CA LEU A 342 -13.70 -5.81 -7.76
C LEU A 342 -13.47 -7.33 -7.69
N GLU A 343 -13.12 -7.95 -8.81
CA GLU A 343 -12.77 -9.38 -8.87
C GLU A 343 -11.45 -9.66 -8.13
N ASP A 344 -10.43 -8.81 -8.33
CA ASP A 344 -9.11 -8.99 -7.75
C ASP A 344 -9.07 -8.65 -6.25
N VAL A 345 -9.90 -7.70 -5.79
CA VAL A 345 -9.95 -7.27 -4.39
C VAL A 345 -11.41 -7.23 -3.91
N PRO A 346 -12.05 -8.39 -3.64
CA PRO A 346 -13.47 -8.45 -3.26
C PRO A 346 -13.79 -7.66 -2.00
N GLU A 347 -12.85 -7.60 -1.05
CA GLU A 347 -12.99 -6.82 0.18
C GLU A 347 -13.28 -5.33 -0.13
N PHE A 348 -12.64 -4.75 -1.15
CA PHE A 348 -12.80 -3.35 -1.54
C PHE A 348 -14.25 -2.97 -1.86
N GLN A 349 -15.04 -3.91 -2.37
CA GLN A 349 -16.44 -3.68 -2.77
C GLN A 349 -17.28 -3.10 -1.64
N LYS A 350 -17.13 -3.60 -0.41
CA LYS A 350 -17.89 -3.11 0.76
C LYS A 350 -17.62 -1.63 1.02
N TRP A 351 -16.36 -1.20 0.99
CA TRP A 351 -15.97 0.19 1.24
C TRP A 351 -16.45 1.10 0.11
N LEU A 352 -16.26 0.65 -1.14
CA LEU A 352 -16.71 1.38 -2.32
C LEU A 352 -18.23 1.65 -2.25
N LEU A 353 -19.04 0.63 -1.97
CA LEU A 353 -20.50 0.77 -1.87
C LEU A 353 -20.92 1.78 -0.80
N CYS A 354 -20.24 1.82 0.35
CA CYS A 354 -20.51 2.79 1.40
C CYS A 354 -20.32 4.23 0.89
N TYR A 355 -19.24 4.50 0.15
CA TYR A 355 -18.98 5.82 -0.40
C TYR A 355 -19.90 6.19 -1.56
N LEU A 356 -20.33 5.22 -2.38
CA LEU A 356 -21.30 5.44 -3.46
C LEU A 356 -22.68 5.86 -2.96
N GLN A 357 -23.04 5.48 -1.73
CA GLN A 357 -24.29 5.88 -1.10
C GLN A 357 -24.27 7.33 -0.60
N ILE A 358 -23.11 7.99 -0.61
CA ILE A 358 -22.98 9.37 -0.14
C ILE A 358 -23.19 10.34 -1.32
N PRO A 359 -24.28 11.13 -1.34
CA PRO A 359 -24.64 11.92 -2.50
C PRO A 359 -23.64 13.05 -2.78
N GLY A 360 -23.25 13.19 -4.06
CA GLY A 360 -22.58 14.37 -4.60
C GLY A 360 -21.11 14.54 -4.23
N LYS A 361 -20.38 13.47 -3.89
CA LYS A 361 -19.10 13.65 -3.18
C LYS A 361 -17.85 13.37 -4.00
N ARG A 362 -17.04 14.43 -4.12
CA ARG A 362 -15.60 14.36 -4.33
C ARG A 362 -14.91 14.10 -2.98
N LEU A 363 -13.63 13.71 -3.00
CA LEU A 363 -12.85 13.54 -1.78
C LEU A 363 -12.75 14.86 -0.99
N SER A 364 -12.81 16.00 -1.69
CA SER A 364 -12.84 17.34 -1.08
C SER A 364 -14.12 17.64 -0.30
N ASP A 365 -15.21 16.95 -0.60
CA ASP A 365 -16.54 17.20 -0.02
C ASP A 365 -16.82 16.27 1.18
N LEU A 366 -15.89 15.35 1.45
CA LEU A 366 -15.90 14.45 2.58
C LEU A 366 -15.10 15.05 3.75
N PRO A 367 -15.55 14.89 5.01
CA PRO A 367 -14.79 15.36 6.16
C PRO A 367 -13.39 14.75 6.20
N ARG A 368 -12.35 15.57 6.30
CA ARG A 368 -10.96 15.08 6.28
C ARG A 368 -10.62 14.15 7.44
N ALA A 369 -11.30 14.35 8.57
CA ALA A 369 -11.19 13.49 9.73
C ALA A 369 -11.53 12.02 9.42
N ASP A 370 -12.40 11.77 8.43
CA ASP A 370 -12.79 10.41 8.01
C ASP A 370 -11.60 9.66 7.37
N PHE A 371 -10.58 10.40 6.90
CA PHE A 371 -9.34 9.89 6.30
C PHE A 371 -8.12 10.04 7.21
N GLY A 372 -8.32 10.33 8.51
CA GLY A 372 -7.22 10.52 9.46
C GLY A 372 -6.36 11.77 9.19
N VAL A 373 -6.83 12.69 8.35
CA VAL A 373 -6.14 13.94 8.03
C VAL A 373 -6.69 15.06 8.92
N PRO A 374 -5.82 15.84 9.63
CA PRO A 374 -6.29 16.91 10.49
C PRO A 374 -7.03 18.00 9.69
N GLU A 375 -8.12 18.51 10.26
CA GLU A 375 -8.95 19.54 9.59
C GLU A 375 -8.25 20.89 9.45
N LYS A 376 -7.42 21.26 10.45
CA LYS A 376 -6.65 22.51 10.44
C LYS A 376 -5.74 22.57 9.22
N ASP A 377 -5.59 23.77 8.67
CA ASP A 377 -4.80 24.08 7.47
C ASP A 377 -3.30 23.77 7.64
N TRP A 378 -2.95 22.49 7.59
CA TRP A 378 -1.58 22.02 7.74
C TRP A 378 -0.72 22.34 6.50
N TRP A 379 -1.36 22.62 5.35
CA TRP A 379 -0.68 23.01 4.11
C TRP A 379 -0.30 24.49 4.07
N LEU A 380 -0.78 25.34 4.99
CA LEU A 380 -0.41 26.76 5.04
C LEU A 380 1.00 27.01 5.64
N LYS A 381 1.73 25.96 6.02
CA LYS A 381 3.05 26.06 6.65
C LYS A 381 4.24 25.73 5.75
N LYS A 382 4.03 25.57 4.44
CA LYS A 382 5.12 25.32 3.48
C LYS A 382 5.63 26.62 2.86
#